data_AF-A0AAT9QLA4-F1
#
_entry.id   AF-A0AAT9QLA4-F1
#
_cell.length_a   1.000
_cell.length_b   1.000
_cell.length_c   1.000
_cell.angle_alpha   90.00
_cell.angle_beta   90.00
_cell.angle_gamma   90.00
#
_symmetry.space_group_name_H-M   'P 1'
#
loop_
_entity.id
_entity.type
_entity.pdbx_description
1 polymer ?
#
loop_
_entity_poly.entity_id
_entity_poly.type
_entity_poly.pdbx_seq_one_letter_code
_entity_poly.pdbx_strand_id
1 'polypeptide(L)'
;MVVHKLAPQPGEYSYVFGGREPMLSIKPGDIVEVSTEDCFGGRVTSPDQLPSQVVPFNELNPVSGPIEVAGAEPGDMLAVHFVSIVPARKYAVSCVLPGSVRWRQRMKRPR
;
A
#
# COMPACT_ATOMS: atom_id res chain seq x y z
N MET A 1 15.69 12.56 17.18
CA MET A 1 15.44 11.99 15.84
C MET A 1 16.01 10.59 15.84
N VAL A 2 15.14 9.60 15.96
CA VAL A 2 15.44 8.17 15.87
C VAL A 2 14.92 7.64 14.53
N VAL A 3 15.60 6.65 13.96
CA VAL A 3 15.12 5.92 12.78
C VAL A 3 14.48 4.62 13.23
N HIS A 4 13.20 4.46 12.92
CA HIS A 4 12.42 3.25 13.18
C HIS A 4 12.21 2.45 11.89
N LYS A 5 12.00 1.15 12.01
CA LYS A 5 11.66 0.28 10.89
C LYS A 5 10.28 -0.32 11.09
N LEU A 6 9.44 -0.23 10.05
CA LEU A 6 8.15 -0.89 9.99
C LEU A 6 8.11 -1.75 8.73
N ALA A 7 8.16 -3.08 8.91
CA ALA A 7 8.14 -4.04 7.81
C ALA A 7 7.11 -5.15 8.10
N PRO A 8 5.82 -4.90 7.80
CA PRO A 8 4.76 -5.87 8.02
C PRO A 8 4.99 -7.16 7.22
N GLN A 9 4.70 -8.30 7.84
CA GLN A 9 4.67 -9.60 7.22
C GLN A 9 3.31 -9.88 6.56
N PRO A 10 3.23 -10.86 5.64
CA PRO A 10 1.94 -11.34 5.14
C PRO A 10 0.98 -11.67 6.29
N GLY A 11 -0.21 -11.07 6.28
CA GLY A 11 -1.21 -11.20 7.34
C GLY A 11 -1.24 -10.04 8.35
N GLU A 12 -0.20 -9.21 8.41
CA GLU A 12 -0.16 -8.04 9.30
C GLU A 12 -0.72 -6.78 8.64
N TYR A 13 -0.86 -6.78 7.31
CA TYR A 13 -1.47 -5.69 6.56
C TYR A 13 -2.92 -5.42 6.99
N SER A 14 -3.32 -4.16 6.86
CA SER A 14 -4.73 -3.75 6.94
C SER A 14 -5.27 -3.43 5.54
N TYR A 15 -6.58 -3.56 5.37
CA TYR A 15 -7.34 -3.14 4.20
C TYR A 15 -8.41 -2.09 4.54
N VAL A 16 -8.35 -1.58 5.77
CA VAL A 16 -9.20 -0.52 6.30
C VAL A 16 -8.37 0.49 7.09
N PHE A 17 -8.86 1.72 7.18
CA PHE A 17 -8.29 2.75 8.05
C PHE A 17 -9.00 2.75 9.40
N GLY A 18 -8.23 2.64 10.49
CA GLY A 18 -8.75 2.63 11.87
C GLY A 18 -9.11 1.24 12.40
N GLY A 19 -9.48 1.17 13.68
CA GLY A 19 -9.94 -0.05 14.35
C GLY A 19 -8.86 -1.10 14.64
N ARG A 20 -7.59 -0.72 14.65
CA ARG A 20 -6.44 -1.60 14.94
C ARG A 20 -5.50 -0.91 15.92
N GLU A 21 -4.85 -1.71 16.76
CA GLU A 21 -3.75 -1.25 17.60
C GLU A 21 -2.56 -0.78 16.74
N PRO A 22 -1.81 0.23 17.20
CA PRO A 22 -0.60 0.67 16.50
C PRO A 22 0.44 -0.45 16.38
N MET A 23 1.05 -0.60 15.20
CA MET A 23 2.19 -1.49 15.00
C MET A 23 3.52 -0.84 15.45
N LEU A 24 3.54 0.49 15.50
CA LEU A 24 4.70 1.30 15.85
C LEU A 24 4.21 2.61 16.47
N SER A 25 4.87 3.05 17.54
CA SER A 25 4.67 4.37 18.14
C SER A 25 5.94 5.20 18.02
N ILE A 26 5.82 6.43 17.52
CA ILE A 26 6.95 7.34 17.28
C ILE A 26 6.73 8.69 17.95
N LYS A 27 7.81 9.46 18.09
CA LYS A 27 7.71 10.88 18.49
C LYS A 27 7.71 11.78 17.25
N PRO A 28 7.09 12.98 17.32
CA PRO A 28 7.22 13.98 16.27
C PRO A 28 8.70 14.24 15.92
N GLY A 29 9.01 14.24 14.62
CA GLY A 29 10.37 14.43 14.10
C GLY A 29 11.24 13.17 14.02
N ASP A 30 10.74 11.99 14.40
CA ASP A 30 11.39 10.72 14.09
C ASP A 30 11.23 10.35 12.61
N ILE A 31 12.10 9.45 12.13
CA ILE A 31 12.07 8.91 10.77
C ILE A 31 11.55 7.48 10.83
N VAL A 32 10.68 7.10 9.89
CA VAL A 32 10.22 5.72 9.74
C VAL A 32 10.58 5.19 8.34
N GLU A 33 11.36 4.12 8.31
CA GLU A 33 11.57 3.30 7.11
C GLU A 33 10.41 2.30 7.01
N VAL A 34 9.46 2.57 6.11
CA VAL A 34 8.25 1.75 5.92
C VAL A 34 8.44 0.86 4.69
N SER A 35 8.33 -0.46 4.88
CA SER A 35 8.18 -1.40 3.77
C SER A 35 6.71 -1.50 3.39
N THR A 36 6.41 -1.34 2.10
CA THR A 36 5.05 -1.43 1.56
C THR A 36 4.97 -2.54 0.52
N GLU A 37 3.84 -3.24 0.46
CA GLU A 37 3.53 -4.11 -0.67
C GLU A 37 2.76 -3.34 -1.76
N ASP A 38 2.76 -3.87 -2.98
CA ASP A 38 1.95 -3.34 -4.08
C ASP A 38 0.44 -3.44 -3.81
N CYS A 39 -0.35 -2.75 -4.65
CA CYS A 39 -1.80 -2.70 -4.50
C CYS A 39 -2.50 -4.07 -4.67
N PHE A 40 -1.81 -5.09 -5.17
CA PHE A 40 -2.32 -6.45 -5.33
C PHE A 40 -1.90 -7.37 -4.17
N GLY A 41 -1.16 -6.84 -3.18
CA GLY A 41 -0.62 -7.64 -2.08
C GLY A 41 0.43 -8.64 -2.54
N GLY A 42 1.17 -8.34 -3.61
CA GLY A 42 2.21 -9.21 -4.14
C GLY A 42 1.69 -10.48 -4.83
N ARG A 43 0.36 -10.62 -5.00
CA ARG A 43 -0.25 -11.85 -5.56
C ARG A 43 -0.19 -11.94 -7.08
N VAL A 44 0.03 -10.82 -7.78
CA VAL A 44 0.24 -10.80 -9.24
C VAL A 44 1.74 -10.86 -9.51
N THR A 45 2.20 -12.02 -9.99
CA THR A 45 3.62 -12.36 -10.16
C THR A 45 4.02 -12.68 -11.60
N SER A 46 3.05 -12.79 -12.51
CA SER A 46 3.28 -13.04 -13.93
C SER A 46 2.30 -12.21 -14.80
N PRO A 47 2.71 -11.78 -16.01
CA PRO A 47 1.80 -11.14 -16.97
C PRO A 47 0.62 -12.01 -17.41
N ASP A 48 0.70 -13.34 -17.24
CA ASP A 48 -0.37 -14.28 -17.61
C ASP A 48 -1.48 -14.36 -16.56
N GLN A 49 -1.28 -13.77 -15.37
CA GLN A 49 -2.26 -13.78 -14.30
C GLN A 49 -3.27 -12.65 -14.47
N LEU A 50 -4.55 -13.00 -14.37
CA LEU A 50 -5.62 -12.02 -14.24
C LEU A 50 -5.72 -11.59 -12.78
N PRO A 51 -5.53 -10.30 -12.43
CA PRO A 51 -5.63 -9.83 -11.05
C PRO A 51 -6.98 -10.17 -10.40
N SER A 52 -8.06 -10.17 -11.18
CA SER A 52 -9.41 -10.53 -10.73
C SER A 52 -9.56 -12.00 -10.30
N GLN A 53 -8.60 -12.86 -10.62
CA GLN A 53 -8.62 -14.29 -10.25
C GLN A 53 -7.68 -14.59 -9.07
N VAL A 54 -6.63 -13.79 -8.89
CA VAL A 54 -5.59 -14.04 -7.88
C VAL A 54 -5.63 -13.08 -6.69
N VAL A 55 -6.39 -11.98 -6.79
CA VAL A 55 -6.53 -10.97 -5.74
C VAL A 55 -8.00 -10.87 -5.31
N PRO A 56 -8.33 -11.20 -4.05
CA PRO A 56 -9.64 -10.87 -3.50
C PRO A 56 -9.88 -9.35 -3.55
N PHE A 57 -11.06 -8.92 -4.00
CA PHE A 57 -11.33 -7.49 -4.20
C PHE A 57 -11.25 -6.67 -2.90
N ASN A 58 -11.58 -7.29 -1.76
CA ASN A 58 -11.48 -6.71 -0.43
C ASN A 58 -10.04 -6.69 0.14
N GLU A 59 -9.06 -7.23 -0.60
CA GLU A 59 -7.65 -7.29 -0.22
C GLU A 59 -6.75 -6.49 -1.18
N LEU A 60 -7.33 -5.48 -1.83
CA LEU A 60 -6.60 -4.50 -2.61
C LEU A 60 -6.04 -3.39 -1.72
N ASN A 61 -4.88 -2.84 -2.09
CA ASN A 61 -4.20 -1.75 -1.40
C ASN A 61 -3.90 -2.06 0.08
N PRO A 62 -3.09 -3.10 0.37
CA PRO A 62 -2.64 -3.33 1.73
C PRO A 62 -1.90 -2.10 2.26
N VAL A 63 -2.23 -1.67 3.48
CA VAL A 63 -1.56 -0.54 4.15
C VAL A 63 -0.68 -1.03 5.28
N SER A 64 0.48 -0.40 5.44
CA SER A 64 1.44 -0.68 6.50
C SER A 64 1.20 0.26 7.68
N GLY A 65 0.96 -0.32 8.86
CA GLY A 65 0.59 0.41 10.07
C GLY A 65 -0.65 -0.16 10.75
N PRO A 66 -1.30 0.59 11.66
CA PRO A 66 -1.12 2.03 11.90
C PRO A 66 0.21 2.42 12.57
N ILE A 67 0.66 3.66 12.36
CA ILE A 67 1.76 4.29 13.09
C ILE A 67 1.13 5.33 14.02
N GLU A 68 1.34 5.18 15.31
CA GLU A 68 0.95 6.17 16.32
C GLU A 68 2.01 7.27 16.43
N VAL A 69 1.56 8.53 16.47
CA VAL A 69 2.41 9.69 16.73
C VAL A 69 2.10 10.21 18.12
N ALA A 70 3.08 10.13 19.02
CA ALA A 70 2.91 10.50 20.42
C ALA A 70 2.45 11.96 20.57
N GLY A 71 1.34 12.16 21.27
CA GLY A 71 0.74 13.47 21.55
C GLY A 71 -0.12 14.05 20.44
N ALA A 72 -0.37 13.33 19.33
CA ALA A 72 -1.31 13.77 18.30
C ALA A 72 -2.77 13.57 18.76
N GLU A 73 -3.59 14.60 18.62
CA GLU A 73 -5.00 14.61 19.03
C GLU A 73 -5.94 15.06 17.88
N PRO A 74 -7.25 14.78 17.95
CA PRO A 74 -8.22 15.27 16.97
C PRO A 74 -8.18 16.81 16.85
N GLY A 75 -7.94 17.30 15.64
CA GLY A 75 -7.76 18.74 15.36
C GLY A 75 -6.32 19.10 14.98
N ASP A 76 -5.35 18.24 15.31
CA ASP A 76 -3.98 18.39 14.84
C ASP A 76 -3.80 18.00 13.37
N MET A 77 -2.66 18.39 12.80
CA MET A 77 -2.23 18.02 11.46
C MET A 77 -0.89 17.28 11.51
N LEU A 78 -0.83 16.11 10.88
CA LEU A 78 0.42 15.41 10.64
C LEU A 78 1.08 15.92 9.35
N ALA A 79 2.30 16.43 9.47
CA ALA A 79 3.15 16.72 8.32
C ALA A 79 4.04 15.50 8.02
N VAL A 80 3.84 14.87 6.86
CA VAL A 80 4.65 13.74 6.40
C VAL A 80 5.63 14.22 5.34
N HIS A 81 6.92 14.07 5.60
CA HIS A 81 7.98 14.38 4.65
C HIS A 81 8.61 13.10 4.10
N PHE A 82 8.53 12.89 2.78
CA PHE A 82 9.18 11.75 2.14
C PHE A 82 10.67 12.05 1.92
N VAL A 83 11.53 11.38 2.72
CA VAL A 83 12.99 11.48 2.58
C VAL A 83 13.47 10.76 1.33
N SER A 84 12.97 9.54 1.10
CA SER A 84 13.29 8.74 -0.08
C SER A 84 12.19 7.71 -0.33
N ILE A 85 12.04 7.29 -1.59
CA ILE A 85 11.19 6.17 -1.99
C ILE A 85 12.03 5.32 -2.94
N VAL A 86 12.18 4.04 -2.62
CA VAL A 86 12.96 3.09 -3.42
C VAL A 86 12.11 1.87 -3.77
N PRO A 87 12.23 1.30 -4.99
CA PRO A 87 11.54 0.07 -5.32
C PRO A 87 11.97 -1.07 -4.39
N ALA A 88 11.00 -1.78 -3.79
CA ALA A 88 11.27 -2.97 -2.99
C ALA A 88 11.74 -4.17 -3.84
N ARG A 89 11.54 -4.10 -5.16
CA ARG A 89 11.88 -5.16 -6.12
C ARG A 89 12.18 -4.60 -7.51
N LYS A 90 12.69 -5.46 -8.40
CA LYS A 90 13.15 -5.10 -9.75
C LYS A 90 12.03 -4.95 -10.80
N TYR A 91 10.78 -5.19 -10.44
CA TYR A 91 9.63 -5.14 -11.35
C TYR A 91 8.42 -4.44 -10.71
N ALA A 92 7.50 -3.99 -11.56
CA ALA A 92 6.21 -3.44 -11.15
C ALA A 92 5.09 -4.12 -11.93
N VAL A 93 3.87 -4.08 -11.39
CA VAL A 93 2.68 -4.64 -12.02
C VAL A 93 1.81 -3.50 -12.54
N SER A 94 1.39 -3.61 -13.80
CA SER A 94 0.37 -2.76 -14.39
C SER A 94 -0.69 -3.65 -15.03
N CYS A 95 -1.96 -3.29 -14.91
CA CYS A 95 -3.04 -4.03 -15.55
C CYS A 95 -4.15 -3.09 -16.01
N VAL A 96 -4.95 -3.56 -16.98
CA VAL A 96 -6.17 -2.90 -17.43
C VAL A 96 -7.33 -3.75 -16.93
N LEU A 97 -7.97 -3.33 -15.84
CA LEU A 97 -9.16 -4.03 -15.36
C LEU A 97 -10.37 -3.60 -16.21
N PRO A 98 -11.16 -4.54 -16.76
CA PRO A 98 -12.36 -4.20 -17.52
C PRO A 98 -13.28 -3.26 -16.73
N GLY A 99 -13.62 -2.10 -17.31
CA GLY A 99 -14.49 -1.11 -16.67
C GLY A 99 -13.82 -0.14 -15.68
N SER A 100 -12.58 -0.40 -15.24
CA SER A 100 -11.84 0.51 -14.35
C SER A 100 -11.29 1.76 -15.04
N VAL A 101 -11.08 1.69 -16.36
CA VAL A 101 -10.53 2.78 -17.17
C VAL A 101 -11.57 3.29 -18.15
N ARG A 102 -11.65 4.62 -18.31
CA ARG A 102 -12.52 5.34 -19.26
C ARG A 102 -12.05 5.18 -20.72
N TRP A 103 -11.53 4.01 -21.11
CA TRP A 103 -10.99 3.72 -22.44
C TRP A 103 -11.93 2.85 -23.30
N ARG A 104 -13.22 2.74 -22.93
CA ARG A 104 -14.24 1.90 -23.59
C ARG A 104 -14.47 2.15 -25.09
N GLN A 105 -13.80 3.08 -25.76
CA GLN A 105 -14.06 3.40 -27.17
C GLN A 105 -13.04 2.87 -28.20
N ARG A 106 -11.91 2.24 -27.82
CA ARG A 106 -10.84 1.97 -28.82
C ARG A 106 -10.25 0.56 -28.92
N MET A 107 -10.50 -0.35 -28.00
CA MET A 107 -10.04 -1.74 -28.13
C MET A 107 -11.16 -2.63 -28.66
N LYS A 108 -11.33 -2.66 -29.99
CA LYS A 108 -12.01 -3.77 -30.66
C LYS A 108 -11.09 -4.99 -30.57
N ARG A 109 -11.62 -6.14 -30.14
CA ARG A 109 -10.91 -7.43 -30.17
C ARG A 109 -10.37 -7.65 -31.60
N PRO A 110 -9.09 -8.04 -31.78
CA PRO A 110 -8.68 -8.59 -33.06
C PRO A 110 -9.60 -9.78 -33.38
N ARG A 111 -10.09 -9.83 -34.63
CA ARG A 111 -10.79 -11.02 -35.14
C ARG A 111 -9.83 -12.18 -35.25
#